data_AF-A0A2A2I972-F1
#
_entry.id   AF-A0A2A2I972-F1
#
_cell.length_a   1.000
_cell.length_b   1.000
_cell.length_c   1.000
_cell.angle_alpha   90.00
_cell.angle_beta   90.00
_cell.angle_gamma   90.00
#
_symmetry.space_group_name_H-M   'P 1'
#
loop_
_entity.id
_entity.type
_entity.pdbx_description
1 polymer ?
#
loop_
_entity_poly.entity_id
_entity_poly.type
_entity_poly.pdbx_seq_one_letter_code
_entity_poly.pdbx_strand_id
1 'polypeptide(L)'
;MSIYPILFSSTQLLFSNFIHDFNFIFIIAILSLVGSIILRSKKVIITQLVLFISIFILDKFAENILLIPLAIIQLSFGVFILFRLKKAIDRNYLLVMEKTHQLPRNVNSNSSNGSQSSFL
;
A
#
# COMPACT_ATOMS: atom_id res chain seq x y z
N MET A 1 29.77 -29.37 -2.92
CA MET A 1 30.26 -27.99 -3.09
C MET A 1 29.05 -27.07 -2.94
N SER A 2 29.01 -26.27 -1.86
CA SER A 2 27.83 -25.51 -1.44
C SER A 2 27.58 -24.33 -2.38
N ILE A 3 26.44 -24.32 -3.09
CA ILE A 3 26.03 -23.28 -4.06
C ILE A 3 25.43 -22.04 -3.36
N TYR A 4 25.12 -22.16 -2.06
CA TYR A 4 24.45 -21.14 -1.27
C TYR A 4 25.16 -19.77 -1.14
N PRO A 5 26.51 -19.66 -1.06
CA PRO A 5 27.13 -18.34 -0.86
C PRO A 5 27.03 -17.45 -2.11
N ILE A 6 27.01 -18.04 -3.32
CA ILE A 6 27.00 -17.29 -4.60
C ILE A 6 25.61 -16.69 -4.86
N LEU A 7 24.54 -17.38 -4.48
CA LEU A 7 23.16 -16.89 -4.61
C LEU A 7 22.85 -15.75 -3.63
N PHE A 8 23.47 -15.76 -2.45
CA PHE A 8 23.27 -14.70 -1.46
C PHE A 8 23.96 -13.38 -1.87
N SER A 9 25.19 -13.44 -2.37
CA SER A 9 25.90 -12.24 -2.83
C SER A 9 25.26 -11.57 -4.04
N SER A 10 24.75 -12.35 -4.99
CA SER A 10 24.07 -11.82 -6.19
C SER A 10 22.75 -11.12 -5.86
N THR A 11 21.98 -11.65 -4.89
CA THR A 11 20.74 -11.01 -4.45
C THR A 11 20.96 -9.69 -3.69
N GLN A 12 22.02 -9.61 -2.87
CA GLN A 12 22.39 -8.37 -2.18
C GLN A 12 22.82 -7.25 -3.13
N LEU A 13 23.63 -7.59 -4.14
CA LEU A 13 24.14 -6.62 -5.12
C LEU A 13 23.02 -6.05 -6.00
N LEU A 14 22.06 -6.90 -6.38
CA LEU A 14 20.85 -6.48 -7.10
C LEU A 14 19.95 -5.55 -6.27
N PHE A 15 19.75 -5.87 -4.99
CA PHE A 15 18.93 -5.05 -4.10
C PHE A 15 19.52 -3.65 -3.91
N SER A 16 20.85 -3.57 -3.82
CA SER A 16 21.57 -2.29 -3.72
C SER A 16 21.38 -1.43 -4.97
N ASN A 17 21.50 -2.02 -6.17
CA ASN A 17 21.37 -1.27 -7.43
C ASN A 17 19.93 -0.78 -7.64
N PHE A 18 18.93 -1.64 -7.38
CA PHE A 18 17.53 -1.25 -7.49
C PHE A 18 17.15 -0.12 -6.52
N ILE A 19 17.61 -0.18 -5.26
CA ILE A 19 17.38 0.90 -4.28
C ILE A 19 18.04 2.18 -4.74
N HIS A 20 19.24 2.11 -5.31
CA HIS A 20 19.96 3.29 -5.77
C HIS A 20 19.25 3.96 -6.96
N ASP A 21 18.83 3.17 -7.96
CA ASP A 21 18.29 3.69 -9.22
C ASP A 21 16.79 4.04 -9.13
N PHE A 22 16.03 3.35 -8.27
CA PHE A 22 14.58 3.50 -8.13
C PHE A 22 14.12 3.81 -6.71
N ASN A 23 14.97 4.47 -5.91
CA ASN A 23 14.71 4.81 -4.50
C ASN A 23 13.30 5.41 -4.28
N PHE A 24 12.90 6.33 -5.15
CA PHE A 24 11.61 7.01 -5.03
C PHE A 24 10.40 6.07 -5.14
N ILE A 25 10.43 5.11 -6.08
CA ILE A 25 9.35 4.13 -6.27
C ILE A 25 9.25 3.23 -5.05
N PHE A 26 10.38 2.83 -4.48
CA PHE A 26 10.45 2.01 -3.28
C PHE A 26 9.86 2.74 -2.06
N ILE A 27 10.19 4.02 -1.88
CA ILE A 27 9.61 4.87 -0.82
C ILE A 27 8.09 4.96 -0.97
N ILE A 28 7.58 5.22 -2.19
CA ILE A 28 6.14 5.25 -2.46
C ILE A 28 5.50 3.90 -2.14
N ALA A 29 6.16 2.79 -2.49
CA ALA A 29 5.65 1.45 -2.23
C ALA A 29 5.50 1.15 -0.73
N ILE A 30 6.46 1.59 0.08
CA ILE A 30 6.39 1.46 1.54
C ILE A 30 5.28 2.34 2.11
N LEU A 31 5.19 3.60 1.68
CA LEU A 31 4.16 4.52 2.16
C LEU A 31 2.75 4.02 1.83
N SER A 32 2.54 3.51 0.61
CA SER A 32 1.27 2.92 0.21
C SER A 32 0.98 1.61 0.95
N LEU A 33 1.99 0.79 1.25
CA LEU A 33 1.83 -0.39 2.09
C LEU A 33 1.39 -0.02 3.51
N VAL A 34 2.03 0.97 4.15
CA VAL A 34 1.60 1.47 5.47
C VAL A 34 0.18 2.02 5.41
N GLY A 35 -0.16 2.82 4.40
CA GLY A 35 -1.52 3.33 4.20
C GLY A 35 -2.56 2.22 4.04
N SER A 36 -2.21 1.14 3.33
CA SER A 36 -3.10 -0.02 3.15
C SER A 36 -3.34 -0.78 4.46
N ILE A 37 -2.33 -0.87 5.34
CA ILE A 37 -2.46 -1.46 6.67
C ILE A 37 -3.39 -0.62 7.55
N ILE A 38 -3.24 0.72 7.53
CA ILE A 38 -4.12 1.62 8.29
C ILE A 38 -5.58 1.47 7.85
N LEU A 39 -5.81 1.33 6.55
CA LEU A 39 -7.15 1.05 6.00
C LEU A 39 -7.72 -0.32 6.40
N ARG A 40 -6.90 -1.22 6.97
CA ARG A 40 -7.24 -2.60 7.36
C ARG A 40 -7.89 -3.42 6.24
N SER A 41 -7.59 -3.08 4.99
CA SER A 41 -8.14 -3.78 3.84
C SER A 41 -7.20 -4.89 3.37
N LYS A 42 -7.59 -6.13 3.63
CA LYS A 42 -6.87 -7.31 3.13
C LYS A 42 -6.71 -7.29 1.61
N LYS A 43 -7.72 -6.83 0.87
CA LYS A 43 -7.68 -6.76 -0.60
C LYS A 43 -6.61 -5.78 -1.08
N VAL A 44 -6.57 -4.57 -0.51
CA VAL A 44 -5.60 -3.54 -0.91
C VAL A 44 -4.18 -3.95 -0.53
N ILE A 45 -4.00 -4.58 0.63
CA ILE A 45 -2.70 -5.11 1.05
C ILE A 45 -2.19 -6.18 0.08
N ILE A 46 -3.06 -7.13 -0.33
CA ILE A 46 -2.67 -8.17 -1.29
C ILE A 46 -2.32 -7.55 -2.64
N THR A 47 -3.12 -6.62 -3.15
CA THR A 47 -2.81 -5.93 -4.42
C THR A 47 -1.48 -5.19 -4.35
N GLN A 48 -1.20 -4.49 -3.25
CA GLN A 48 0.06 -3.79 -3.04
C GLN A 48 1.25 -4.75 -3.02
N LEU A 49 1.14 -5.88 -2.33
CA LEU A 49 2.19 -6.90 -2.29
C LEU A 49 2.44 -7.52 -3.66
N VAL A 50 1.38 -7.84 -4.40
CA VAL A 50 1.49 -8.39 -5.76
C VAL A 50 2.17 -7.39 -6.69
N LEU A 51 1.80 -6.11 -6.61
CA LEU A 51 2.39 -5.06 -7.43
C LEU A 51 3.88 -4.88 -7.10
N PHE A 52 4.23 -4.84 -5.81
CA PHE A 52 5.61 -4.74 -5.37
C PHE A 52 6.46 -5.93 -5.82
N ILE A 53 5.97 -7.16 -5.66
CA ILE A 53 6.66 -8.38 -6.11
C ILE A 53 6.80 -8.37 -7.64
N SER A 54 5.79 -7.90 -8.37
CA SER A 54 5.85 -7.78 -9.84
C SER A 54 6.98 -6.86 -10.29
N ILE A 55 7.21 -5.74 -9.59
CA ILE A 55 8.33 -4.84 -9.88
C ILE A 55 9.67 -5.56 -9.67
N PHE A 56 9.84 -6.28 -8.56
CA PHE A 56 11.08 -7.03 -8.27
C PHE A 56 11.36 -8.16 -9.27
N ILE A 57 10.32 -8.81 -9.77
CA ILE A 57 10.48 -9.87 -10.78
C ILE A 57 10.84 -9.23 -12.12
N LEU A 58 10.13 -8.17 -12.54
CA LEU A 58 10.37 -7.55 -13.83
C LEU A 58 11.71 -6.85 -13.92
N ASP A 59 12.21 -6.26 -12.82
CA ASP A 59 13.57 -5.72 -12.75
C ASP A 59 14.64 -6.76 -13.12
N LYS A 60 14.38 -8.06 -12.89
CA LYS A 60 15.32 -9.14 -13.24
C LYS A 60 15.22 -9.62 -14.68
N PHE A 61 14.04 -9.51 -15.31
CA PHE A 61 13.74 -10.20 -16.57
C PHE A 61 13.44 -9.25 -17.73
N ALA A 62 13.06 -8.01 -17.45
CA ALA A 62 12.60 -7.07 -18.45
C ALA A 62 13.56 -5.89 -18.59
N GLU A 63 13.72 -5.41 -19.82
CA GLU A 63 14.40 -4.14 -20.05
C GLU A 63 13.60 -2.96 -19.46
N ASN A 64 14.31 -1.86 -19.18
CA ASN A 64 13.80 -0.64 -18.53
C ASN A 64 12.47 -0.12 -19.07
N ILE A 65 12.10 -0.44 -20.31
CA ILE A 65 10.83 -0.08 -20.95
C ILE A 65 9.60 -0.55 -20.16
N LEU A 66 9.63 -1.74 -19.56
CA LEU A 66 8.49 -2.27 -18.79
C LEU A 66 8.44 -1.74 -17.35
N LEU A 67 9.54 -1.21 -16.81
CA LEU A 67 9.58 -0.64 -15.46
C LEU A 67 8.84 0.70 -15.37
N ILE A 68 8.92 1.53 -16.41
CA ILE A 68 8.26 2.84 -16.47
C ILE A 68 6.73 2.75 -16.27
N PRO A 69 5.97 1.92 -17.02
CA PRO A 69 4.53 1.81 -16.81
C PRO A 69 4.18 1.25 -15.44
N LEU A 70 4.96 0.31 -14.89
CA LEU A 70 4.74 -0.17 -13.52
C LEU A 70 4.97 0.94 -12.48
N ALA A 71 5.98 1.79 -12.66
CA ALA A 71 6.22 2.93 -11.80
C ALA A 71 5.02 3.90 -11.80
N ILE A 72 4.42 4.16 -12.97
CA ILE A 72 3.22 5.00 -13.10
C ILE A 72 2.02 4.38 -12.39
N ILE A 73 1.82 3.07 -12.55
CA ILE A 73 0.74 2.34 -11.86
C ILE A 73 0.96 2.42 -10.34
N GLN A 74 2.20 2.23 -9.87
CA GLN A 74 2.54 2.29 -8.45
C GLN A 74 2.28 3.67 -7.85
N LEU A 75 2.67 4.72 -8.57
CA LEU A 75 2.41 6.10 -8.16
C LEU A 75 0.90 6.38 -8.11
N SER A 76 0.16 5.97 -9.14
CA SER A 76 -1.30 6.11 -9.19
C SER A 76 -1.98 5.36 -8.04
N PHE A 77 -1.50 4.16 -7.71
CA PHE A 77 -2.01 3.36 -6.60
C PHE A 77 -1.72 4.02 -5.24
N GLY A 78 -0.54 4.64 -5.08
CA GLY A 78 -0.21 5.44 -3.90
C GLY A 78 -1.17 6.62 -3.70
N VAL A 79 -1.45 7.39 -4.76
CA VAL A 79 -2.44 8.49 -4.72
C VAL A 79 -3.83 7.96 -4.38
N PHE A 80 -4.23 6.83 -4.98
CA PHE A 80 -5.52 6.19 -4.66
C PHE A 80 -5.64 5.80 -3.19
N ILE A 81 -4.58 5.24 -2.58
CA ILE A 81 -4.56 4.90 -1.15
C ILE A 81 -4.65 6.16 -0.29
N LEU A 82 -3.94 7.23 -0.64
CA LEU A 82 -4.02 8.50 0.09
C LEU A 82 -5.44 9.08 0.07
N PHE A 83 -6.10 9.06 -1.09
CA PHE A 83 -7.49 9.50 -1.22
C PHE A 83 -8.44 8.66 -0.34
N ARG A 84 -8.27 7.34 -0.35
CA ARG A 84 -9.05 6.41 0.50
C ARG A 84 -8.78 6.63 1.98
N LEU A 85 -7.54 6.89 2.36
CA LEU A 85 -7.15 7.17 3.73
C LEU A 85 -7.81 8.45 4.24
N LYS A 86 -7.82 9.52 3.45
CA LYS A 86 -8.54 10.75 3.80
C LYS A 86 -10.03 10.47 4.06
N LYS A 87 -10.69 9.74 3.16
CA LYS A 87 -12.10 9.36 3.33
C LYS A 87 -12.35 8.52 4.59
N ALA A 88 -11.42 7.62 4.93
CA ALA A 88 -11.50 6.82 6.15
C ALA A 88 -11.38 7.68 7.41
N ILE A 89 -10.48 8.65 7.43
CA ILE A 89 -10.31 9.62 8.52
C ILE A 89 -11.57 10.46 8.68
N ASP A 90 -12.09 11.05 7.59
CA ASP A 90 -13.30 11.87 7.60
C ASP A 90 -14.51 11.07 8.16
N ARG A 91 -14.63 9.80 7.77
CA ARG A 91 -15.69 8.92 8.27
C ARG A 91 -15.51 8.57 9.74
N ASN A 92 -14.28 8.31 10.19
CA ASN A 92 -14.01 8.01 11.59
C ASN A 92 -14.30 9.23 12.48
N TYR A 93 -13.97 10.43 12.01
CA TYR A 93 -14.31 11.68 12.69
C TYR A 93 -15.82 11.85 12.86
N LEU A 94 -16.60 11.61 11.79
CA LEU A 94 -18.07 11.61 11.86
C LEU A 94 -18.61 10.60 12.89
N LEU A 95 -18.06 9.39 12.93
CA LEU A 95 -18.47 8.37 13.90
C LEU A 95 -18.18 8.79 15.35
N VAL A 96 -17.07 9.49 15.59
CA VAL A 96 -16.76 10.03 16.93
C VAL A 96 -17.75 11.12 17.31
N MET A 97 -18.08 12.05 16.41
CA MET A 97 -19.06 13.10 16.69
C MET A 97 -20.48 12.56 16.94
N GLU A 98 -20.88 11.50 16.22
CA GLU A 98 -22.14 10.79 16.48
C GLU A 98 -22.14 10.12 17.86
N LYS A 99 -21.01 9.53 18.30
CA LYS A 99 -20.87 8.94 19.64
C LYS A 99 -20.95 10.00 20.75
N THR A 100 -20.40 11.18 20.53
CA THR A 100 -20.48 12.30 21.48
C THR A 100 -21.80 13.09 21.40
N HIS A 101 -22.77 12.61 20.60
CA HIS A 101 -24.09 13.24 20.43
C HIS A 101 -24.01 14.71 19.95
N GLN A 102 -22.93 15.08 19.26
CA GLN A 102 -22.75 16.41 18.67
C GLN A 102 -23.48 16.52 17.32
N LEU A 103 -23.71 15.40 16.64
CA LEU A 103 -24.44 15.28 15.39
C LEU A 103 -25.52 14.18 15.50
N PRO A 104 -26.67 14.34 14.80
CA PRO A 104 -27.69 13.31 14.76
C PRO A 104 -27.16 12.04 14.08
N ARG A 105 -27.53 10.87 14.59
CA ARG A 105 -27.09 9.56 14.08
C ARG A 105 -27.65 9.33 12.67
N ASN A 106 -26.81 9.48 11.65
CA ASN A 106 -27.18 9.21 10.27
C ASN A 106 -26.36 8.03 9.70
N VAL A 107 -25.10 7.89 10.12
CA VAL A 107 -24.19 6.83 9.66
C VAL A 107 -24.42 5.51 10.42
N ASN A 108 -24.84 5.59 11.69
CA ASN A 108 -25.06 4.42 12.56
C ASN A 108 -26.54 4.13 12.85
N SER A 109 -27.47 4.53 11.97
CA SER A 109 -28.93 4.36 12.21
C SER A 109 -29.36 2.91 12.45
N ASN A 110 -28.65 1.93 11.88
CA ASN A 110 -28.99 0.50 11.96
C ASN A 110 -28.12 -0.35 12.90
N SER A 111 -27.17 0.21 13.67
CA SER A 111 -26.38 -0.58 14.64
C SER A 111 -26.21 0.17 15.95
N SER A 112 -26.42 -0.45 17.10
CA SER A 112 -26.24 0.24 18.39
C SER A 112 -24.78 0.41 18.79
N ASN A 113 -23.84 -0.28 18.13
CA ASN A 113 -22.47 -0.46 18.61
C ASN A 113 -21.46 0.59 18.09
N GLY A 114 -21.81 1.44 17.11
CA GLY A 114 -20.94 2.52 16.64
C GLY A 114 -19.54 2.08 16.18
N SER A 115 -19.42 0.82 15.74
CA SER A 115 -18.16 0.18 15.35
C SER A 115 -18.29 -0.32 13.91
N GLN A 116 -17.42 0.17 13.02
CA GLN A 116 -17.30 -0.33 11.65
C GLN A 116 -16.01 -1.16 11.52
N SER A 117 -16.13 -2.37 10.97
CA SER A 117 -14.99 -3.27 10.79
C SER A 117 -14.11 -2.91 9.58
N SER A 118 -14.61 -2.09 8.65
CA SER A 118 -13.93 -1.73 7.40
C SER A 118 -14.28 -0.31 6.95
N PHE A 119 -13.27 0.46 6.55
CA PHE A 119 -13.41 1.83 6.01
C PHE A 119 -13.36 1.89 4.47
N LEU A 120 -13.35 0.73 3.81
CA LEU A 120 -13.46 0.63 2.34
C LEU A 120 -14.84 0.96 1.80
#